data_AF-A0A536T049-F1
#
_entry.id   AF-A0A536T049-F1
#
_cell.length_a   1.000
_cell.length_b   1.000
_cell.length_c   1.000
_cell.angle_alpha   90.00
_cell.angle_beta   90.00
_cell.angle_gamma   90.00
#
_symmetry.space_group_name_H-M   'P 1'
#
loop_
_entity.id
_entity.type
_entity.pdbx_description
1 polymer ?
#
loop_
_entity_poly.entity_id
_entity_poly.type
_entity_poly.pdbx_seq_one_letter_code
_entity_poly.pdbx_strand_id
1 'polypeptide(L)' 'MPAVQFNRFYRYAELSAILKAYAAEFPGWVHVESIGKSHEGRDIWVATVTNAATGPAHDKPAFWVDGNIHS' A
#
# COMPACT_ATOMS: atom_id res chain seq x y z
N MET A 1 -12.78 7.33 4.84
CA MET A 1 -11.49 7.38 4.13
C MET A 1 -10.48 7.98 5.09
N PRO A 2 -9.27 7.44 5.25
CA PRO A 2 -8.27 8.08 6.10
C PRO A 2 -8.04 9.52 5.60
N ALA A 3 -7.94 10.48 6.53
CA ALA A 3 -7.68 11.87 6.19
C ALA A 3 -6.19 12.05 5.85
N VAL A 4 -5.87 12.10 4.56
CA VAL A 4 -4.51 12.29 4.05
C VAL A 4 -4.28 13.76 3.69
N GLN A 5 -3.17 14.32 4.16
CA GLN A 5 -2.70 15.68 3.89
C GLN A 5 -1.60 15.61 2.84
N PHE A 6 -1.82 16.22 1.67
CA PHE A 6 -0.89 16.19 0.53
C PHE A 6 0.13 17.34 0.53
N ASN A 7 0.27 18.06 1.64
CA ASN A 7 1.15 19.22 1.81
C ASN A 7 2.26 18.99 2.85
N ARG A 8 2.51 17.74 3.24
CA ARG A 8 3.57 17.36 4.18
C ARG A 8 4.10 15.97 3.87
N PHE A 9 5.30 15.67 4.37
CA PHE A 9 5.86 14.34 4.33
C PHE A 9 5.40 13.51 5.54
N TYR A 10 5.03 12.27 5.29
CA TYR A 10 4.70 11.29 6.31
C TYR A 10 5.94 10.47 6.68
N ARG A 11 6.14 10.24 7.97
CA ARG A 11 7.14 9.27 8.42
C ARG A 11 6.63 7.85 8.19
N TYR A 12 7.56 6.88 8.23
CA TYR A 12 7.27 5.46 8.00
C TYR A 12 6.02 4.94 8.76
N ALA A 13 5.93 5.23 10.05
CA ALA A 13 4.80 4.77 10.88
C ALA A 13 3.47 5.39 10.46
N GLU A 14 3.45 6.69 10.12
CA GLU A 14 2.25 7.39 9.67
C GLU A 14 1.80 6.87 8.30
N LEU A 15 2.74 6.72 7.35
CA LEU A 15 2.43 6.16 6.03
C LEU A 15 1.91 4.71 6.13
N SER A 16 2.53 3.90 6.99
CA SER A 16 2.08 2.53 7.27
C SER A 16 0.65 2.49 7.81
N ALA A 17 0.30 3.43 8.70
CA ALA A 17 -1.05 3.53 9.26
C ALA A 17 -2.07 3.92 8.18
N ILE A 18 -1.72 4.85 7.28
CA ILE A 18 -2.58 5.25 6.16
C ILE A 18 -2.88 4.06 5.23
N LEU A 19 -1.85 3.30 4.84
CA LEU A 19 -2.03 2.12 3.98
C LEU A 19 -2.97 1.08 4.63
N LYS A 20 -2.74 0.76 5.90
CA LYS A 20 -3.58 -0.19 6.65
C LYS A 20 -5.02 0.31 6.82
N ALA A 21 -5.22 1.62 7.00
CA ALA A 21 -6.54 2.22 7.08
C ALA A 21 -7.32 2.08 5.76
N TYR A 22 -6.67 2.26 4.60
CA TYR A 22 -7.30 2.01 3.31
C TYR A 22 -7.71 0.55 3.12
N ALA A 23 -6.84 -0.41 3.49
CA ALA A 23 -7.16 -1.84 3.43
C ALA A 23 -8.34 -2.21 4.33
N ALA A 24 -8.41 -1.63 5.53
CA ALA A 24 -9.52 -1.87 6.47
C ALA A 24 -10.85 -1.28 5.98
N GLU A 25 -10.83 -0.11 5.34
CA GLU A 25 -12.04 0.55 4.86
C GLU A 25 -12.57 -0.03 3.54
N PHE A 26 -11.67 -0.48 2.66
CA PHE A 26 -12.00 -0.98 1.33
C PHE A 26 -11.49 -2.41 1.09
N PRO A 27 -11.90 -3.42 1.88
CA PRO A 27 -11.33 -4.76 1.84
C PRO A 27 -11.57 -5.50 0.51
N GLY A 28 -12.59 -5.12 -0.26
CA GLY A 28 -12.84 -5.67 -1.61
C GLY A 28 -12.01 -5.01 -2.73
N TRP A 29 -11.25 -3.97 -2.40
CA TRP A 29 -10.51 -3.15 -3.38
C TRP A 29 -9.03 -3.00 -3.06
N VAL A 30 -8.66 -2.96 -1.79
CA VAL A 30 -7.29 -2.67 -1.33
C VAL A 30 -6.80 -3.79 -0.43
N HIS A 31 -5.71 -4.44 -0.85
CA HIS A 31 -4.94 -5.37 -0.03
C HIS A 31 -3.55 -4.80 0.23
N VAL A 32 -3.07 -4.86 1.47
CA VAL A 32 -1.75 -4.37 1.86
C VAL A 32 -0.96 -5.50 2.50
N GLU A 33 0.22 -5.76 1.95
CA GLU A 33 1.12 -6.79 2.45
C GLU A 33 2.57 -6.32 2.42
N SER A 34 3.41 -7.01 3.17
CA SER A 34 4.85 -6.77 3.17
C SER A 34 5.50 -7.68 2.13
N ILE A 35 6.17 -7.08 1.14
CA ILE A 35 6.92 -7.82 0.10
C ILE A 35 8.36 -8.14 0.53
N GLY A 36 8.73 -7.76 1.75
CA GLY A 36 10.05 -7.99 2.31
C GLY A 36 10.36 -7.06 3.47
N LYS A 37 11.57 -7.20 4.01
CA LYS A 37 12.11 -6.32 5.04
C LYS A 37 13.26 -5.52 4.46
N SER A 38 13.38 -4.26 4.86
CA SER A 38 14.59 -3.47 4.60
C SER A 38 15.80 -4.03 5.35
N HIS A 39 16.99 -3.50 5.06
CA HIS A 39 18.21 -3.87 5.80
C HIS A 39 18.08 -3.67 7.31
N GLU A 40 17.41 -2.60 7.74
CA GLU A 40 17.14 -2.30 9.16
C GLU A 40 15.84 -2.94 9.69
N GLY A 41 15.23 -3.88 8.95
CA GLY A 41 14.10 -4.68 9.42
C GLY A 41 12.71 -4.04 9.32
N ARG A 42 12.56 -2.92 8.61
CA ARG A 42 11.23 -2.31 8.36
C ARG A 42 10.49 -3.07 7.26
N ASP A 43 9.18 -3.25 7.40
CA ASP A 43 8.34 -3.78 6.30
C ASP A 43 8.40 -2.87 5.08
N ILE A 44 8.57 -3.49 3.91
CA ILE A 44 8.41 -2.86 2.61
C ILE A 44 6.99 -3.18 2.15
N TRP A 45 6.12 -2.17 2.23
CA TRP A 45 4.70 -2.33 1.92
C TRP A 45 4.44 -2.28 0.41
N VAL A 46 3.58 -3.18 -0.06
CA VAL A 46 2.87 -3.04 -1.34
C VAL A 46 1.38 -2.90 -1.06
N ALA A 47 0.70 -2.07 -1.84
CA ALA A 47 -0.75 -1.97 -1.85
C ALA A 47 -1.27 -2.42 -3.21
N THR A 48 -1.98 -3.54 -3.24
CA THR A 48 -2.69 -4.00 -4.44
C THR A 48 -4.07 -3.37 -4.47
N VAL A 49 -4.34 -2.58 -5.52
CA VAL A 49 -5.65 -1.93 -5.73
C VAL A 49 -6.34 -2.54 -6.95
N THR A 50 -7.36 -3.36 -6.72
CA THR A 50 -8.12 -4.04 -7.78
C THR A 50 -9.49 -4.48 -7.27
N ASN A 51 -10.49 -4.60 -8.14
CA ASN A 51 -11.78 -5.20 -7.75
C ASN A 51 -11.61 -6.70 -7.48
N ALA A 52 -11.60 -7.14 -6.22
CA ALA A 52 -11.44 -8.55 -5.88
C ALA A 52 -12.60 -9.43 -6.38
N ALA A 53 -13.78 -8.86 -6.62
CA ALA A 53 -14.94 -9.59 -7.12
C ALA A 53 -14.79 -10.03 -8.59
N THR A 54 -13.84 -9.46 -9.35
CA THR A 54 -13.60 -9.83 -10.75
C THR A 54 -12.44 -10.80 -10.93
N GLY A 55 -12.03 -11.48 -9.85
CA GLY A 55 -10.96 -12.48 -9.85
C GLY A 55 -9.67 -12.00 -9.17
N PRO A 56 -8.67 -12.89 -9.05
CA PRO A 56 -7.40 -12.59 -8.39
C PRO A 56 -6.61 -11.48 -9.08
N ALA A 57 -5.80 -10.74 -8.31
CA ALA A 57 -4.98 -9.65 -8.84
C ALA A 57 -3.92 -10.14 -9.85
N HIS A 58 -3.33 -11.31 -9.62
CA HIS A 58 -2.25 -11.86 -10.44
C HIS A 58 -2.72 -12.38 -11.81
N ASP A 59 -4.03 -12.56 -12.00
CA ASP A 59 -4.62 -12.97 -13.27
C ASP A 59 -4.97 -11.78 -14.18
N LYS A 60 -4.76 -10.53 -13.70
CA LYS A 60 -5.12 -9.30 -14.40
C LYS A 60 -3.85 -8.52 -14.80
N PRO A 61 -3.83 -7.79 -15.93
CA PRO A 61 -2.75 -6.88 -16.24
C PRO A 61 -2.56 -5.85 -15.12
N ALA A 62 -1.32 -5.67 -14.69
CA ALA A 62 -0.96 -4.76 -13.61
C ALA A 62 -0.27 -3.51 -14.15
N PHE A 63 -0.51 -2.39 -13.47
CA PHE A 63 0.32 -1.18 -13.57
C PHE A 63 1.10 -1.05 -12.27
N TRP A 64 2.43 -1.01 -12.38
CA TRP A 64 3.33 -0.91 -11.24
C TRP A 64 3.79 0.54 -11.02
N VAL A 65 3.66 1.02 -9.78
CA VAL A 65 4.18 2.32 -9.35
C VAL A 65 4.91 2.12 -8.03
N ASP A 66 6.17 2.51 -8.00
CA ASP A 66 6.96 2.64 -6.78
C ASP A 66 7.56 4.05 -6.67
N GLY A 67 8.02 4.38 -5.47
CA GLY A 67 8.66 5.66 -5.18
C GLY A 67 9.49 5.56 -3.91
N ASN A 68 10.27 6.60 -3.64
CA ASN A 68 11.18 6.67 -2.48
C ASN A 68 12.33 5.63 -2.51
N ILE A 69 12.72 5.15 -3.70
CA ILE A 69 13.93 4.32 -3.86
C ILE A 69 15.21 5.06 -3.45
N HIS A 70 15.20 6.39 -3.63
CA HIS A 70 16.17 7.32 -3.04
C HIS A 70 15.44 8.22 -2.05
N SER A 71 15.93 8.26 -0.81
CA SER A 71 15.39 9.04 0.30
C SER A 71 16.28 10.23 0.63
#